data_AF-A0A8T3SPG8-F1
#
_entry.id   AF-A0A8T3SPG8-F1
#
_cell.length_a   1.000
_cell.length_b   1.000
_cell.length_c   1.000
_cell.angle_alpha   90.00
_cell.angle_beta   90.00
_cell.angle_gamma   90.00
#
_symmetry.space_group_name_H-M   'P 1'
#
loop_
_entity.id
_entity.type
_entity.pdbx_description
1 polymer ?
#
loop_
_entity_poly.entity_id
_entity_poly.type
_entity_poly.pdbx_seq_one_letter_code
_entity_poly.pdbx_strand_id
1 'polypeptide(L)'
;MQTYILRRLVLMVPTLFGITVIVFAVMAAAPGGISAQSLIQGQNLEPGAKKAMEDYYNRLYGLDQPVPVQYLRWLNNISPAGFTFDANNEINGFSLNKGSDLGTSFYYNRPVLDLVAERLPITLLLNVLSLPIIYVIAITIGVRAATERGKRFDTTSGVALLGFWSVPTMLTGVLMIAFLASDQYWRWFPT
;
A
#
# COMPACT_ATOMS: atom_id res chain seq x y z
N MET A 1 0.00 0.29 33.87
CA MET A 1 0.72 0.68 32.64
C MET A 1 1.29 -0.54 31.91
N GLN A 2 2.20 -1.33 32.52
CA GLN A 2 2.82 -2.50 31.86
C GLN A 2 1.82 -3.57 31.39
N THR A 3 0.86 -3.95 32.23
CA THR A 3 -0.19 -4.94 31.85
C THR A 3 -1.05 -4.46 30.67
N TYR A 4 -1.28 -3.14 30.56
CA TYR A 4 -2.01 -2.55 29.44
C TYR A 4 -1.18 -2.60 28.14
N ILE A 5 0.11 -2.25 28.22
CA ILE A 5 1.03 -2.33 27.07
C ILE A 5 1.14 -3.79 26.58
N LEU A 6 1.36 -4.74 27.50
CA LEU A 6 1.40 -6.17 27.18
C LEU A 6 0.12 -6.66 26.54
N ARG A 7 -1.05 -6.33 27.11
CA ARG A 7 -2.35 -6.68 26.51
C ARG A 7 -2.48 -6.13 25.09
N ARG A 8 -2.05 -4.89 24.86
CA ARG A 8 -2.13 -4.26 23.54
C ARG A 8 -1.17 -4.90 22.53
N LEU A 9 0.06 -5.23 22.94
CA LEU A 9 1.02 -5.95 22.11
C LEU A 9 0.52 -7.36 21.75
N VAL A 10 -0.06 -8.08 22.71
CA VAL A 10 -0.66 -9.39 22.47
C VAL A 10 -1.86 -9.27 21.52
N LEU A 11 -2.68 -8.22 21.63
CA LEU A 11 -3.79 -7.96 20.71
C LEU A 11 -3.33 -7.55 19.31
N MET A 12 -2.10 -7.04 19.12
CA MET A 12 -1.58 -6.75 17.78
C MET A 12 -1.40 -8.03 16.96
N VAL A 13 -0.95 -9.13 17.59
CA VAL A 13 -0.71 -10.41 16.90
C VAL A 13 -1.95 -10.93 16.14
N PRO A 14 -3.13 -11.10 16.77
CA PRO A 14 -4.32 -11.56 16.05
C PRO A 14 -4.82 -10.53 15.04
N THR A 15 -4.66 -9.23 15.29
CA THR A 15 -5.06 -8.21 14.30
C THR A 15 -4.19 -8.24 13.06
N LEU A 16 -2.86 -8.36 13.22
CA LEU A 16 -1.93 -8.48 12.10
C LEU A 16 -2.18 -9.77 11.34
N PHE A 17 -2.38 -10.89 12.05
CA PHE A 17 -2.74 -12.16 11.43
C PHE A 17 -4.05 -12.08 10.65
N GLY A 18 -5.07 -11.41 11.21
CA GLY A 18 -6.34 -11.18 10.50
C GLY A 18 -6.13 -10.37 9.22
N ILE A 19 -5.35 -9.30 9.29
CA ILE A 19 -5.01 -8.47 8.12
C ILE A 19 -4.25 -9.31 7.07
N THR A 20 -3.25 -10.11 7.46
CA THR A 20 -2.47 -10.91 6.50
C THR A 20 -3.34 -11.96 5.81
N VAL A 21 -4.25 -12.61 6.53
CA VAL A 21 -5.21 -13.56 5.95
C VAL A 21 -6.15 -12.87 4.97
N ILE A 22 -6.69 -11.70 5.33
CA ILE A 22 -7.59 -10.93 4.44
C ILE A 22 -6.84 -10.47 3.19
N VAL A 23 -5.63 -9.90 3.34
CA VAL A 23 -4.81 -9.45 2.20
C VAL A 23 -4.51 -10.62 1.26
N PHE A 24 -4.11 -11.76 1.82
CA PHE A 24 -3.85 -12.96 1.04
C PHE A 24 -5.13 -13.46 0.34
N ALA A 25 -6.26 -13.49 1.04
CA ALA A 25 -7.54 -13.92 0.47
C ALA A 25 -8.00 -13.02 -0.69
N VAL A 26 -7.85 -11.69 -0.54
CA VAL A 26 -8.15 -10.73 -1.61
C VAL A 26 -7.24 -10.96 -2.81
N MET A 27 -5.95 -11.19 -2.58
CA MET A 27 -4.98 -11.48 -3.65
C MET A 27 -5.28 -12.82 -4.36
N ALA A 28 -5.62 -13.85 -3.60
CA ALA A 28 -5.98 -15.17 -4.14
C ALA A 28 -7.31 -15.17 -4.90
N ALA A 29 -8.26 -14.31 -4.50
CA ALA A 29 -9.56 -14.16 -5.14
C ALA A 29 -9.56 -13.17 -6.32
N ALA A 30 -8.49 -12.41 -6.52
CA ALA A 30 -8.40 -11.44 -7.61
C ALA A 30 -8.46 -12.17 -8.98
N PRO A 31 -9.12 -11.60 -10.00
CA PRO A 31 -9.15 -12.18 -11.33
C PRO A 31 -7.73 -12.23 -11.93
N GLY A 32 -7.25 -13.43 -12.26
CA GLY A 32 -5.84 -13.71 -12.57
C GLY A 32 -5.03 -14.26 -11.39
N GLY A 33 -5.64 -14.50 -10.22
CA GLY A 33 -5.07 -15.15 -9.03
C GLY A 33 -3.77 -14.50 -8.52
N ILE A 34 -3.02 -15.23 -7.68
CA ILE A 34 -1.59 -14.97 -7.45
C ILE A 34 -0.78 -15.37 -8.70
N SER A 35 -1.37 -15.37 -9.90
CA SER A 35 -0.88 -16.18 -11.01
C SER A 35 -0.13 -15.38 -12.07
N ALA A 36 0.77 -16.13 -12.69
CA ALA A 36 1.51 -15.83 -13.90
C ALA A 36 0.68 -15.28 -15.06
N GLN A 37 -0.65 -15.41 -15.03
CA GLN A 37 -1.53 -14.93 -16.10
C GLN A 37 -1.39 -13.43 -16.33
N SER A 38 -1.24 -12.62 -15.27
CA SER A 38 -1.01 -11.17 -15.40
C SER A 38 0.32 -10.82 -16.09
N LEU A 39 1.29 -11.74 -16.06
CA LEU A 39 2.61 -11.58 -16.71
C LEU A 39 2.55 -11.90 -18.21
N ILE A 40 1.59 -12.73 -18.60
CA ILE A 40 1.47 -13.30 -19.94
C ILE A 40 0.32 -12.63 -20.72
N GLN A 41 -0.60 -11.94 -20.02
CA GLN A 41 -1.79 -11.30 -20.61
C GLN A 41 -1.43 -10.23 -21.67
N GLY A 42 -0.26 -9.60 -21.55
CA GLY A 42 0.25 -8.62 -22.52
C GLY A 42 1.14 -9.19 -23.63
N GLN A 43 1.47 -10.49 -23.60
CA GLN A 43 2.35 -11.09 -24.61
C GLN A 43 1.54 -11.83 -25.69
N ASN A 44 1.78 -11.48 -26.96
CA ASN A 44 1.26 -12.19 -28.13
C ASN A 44 2.04 -13.50 -28.36
N LEU A 45 1.99 -14.40 -27.39
CA LEU A 45 2.55 -15.74 -27.49
C LEU A 45 1.53 -16.73 -28.05
N GLU A 46 2.00 -17.77 -28.73
CA GLU A 46 1.16 -18.90 -29.12
C GLU A 46 0.50 -19.57 -27.90
N PRO A 47 -0.71 -20.14 -28.04
CA PRO A 47 -1.43 -20.76 -26.92
C PRO A 47 -0.61 -21.82 -26.15
N GLY A 48 0.27 -22.56 -26.83
CA GLY A 48 1.16 -23.55 -26.20
C GLY A 48 2.29 -22.90 -25.37
N ALA A 49 2.90 -21.83 -25.89
CA ALA A 49 3.95 -21.09 -25.19
C ALA A 49 3.41 -20.34 -23.97
N LYS A 50 2.17 -19.81 -24.05
CA LYS A 50 1.49 -19.18 -22.91
C LYS A 50 1.33 -20.14 -21.74
N LYS A 51 0.83 -21.35 -22.02
CA LYS A 51 0.61 -22.36 -20.99
C LYS A 51 1.92 -22.85 -20.36
N ALA A 52 2.97 -23.06 -21.16
CA ALA A 52 4.27 -23.45 -20.64
C ALA A 52 4.89 -22.38 -19.72
N MET A 53 4.72 -21.10 -20.08
CA MET A 53 5.20 -19.98 -19.27
C MET A 53 4.39 -19.83 -17.97
N GLU A 54 3.06 -20.06 -18.02
CA GLU A 54 2.19 -20.08 -16.84
C GLU A 54 2.62 -21.17 -15.86
N ASP A 55 2.82 -22.40 -16.35
CA ASP A 55 3.29 -23.54 -15.54
C ASP A 55 4.68 -23.28 -14.94
N TYR A 56 5.58 -22.62 -15.68
CA TYR A 56 6.91 -22.26 -15.17
C TYR A 56 6.83 -21.32 -13.96
N TYR A 57 6.04 -20.24 -14.06
CA TYR A 57 5.85 -19.29 -12.98
C TYR A 57 5.07 -19.88 -11.80
N ASN A 58 4.09 -20.75 -12.06
CA ASN A 58 3.35 -21.43 -10.99
C ASN A 58 4.27 -22.31 -10.13
N ARG A 59 5.24 -23.00 -10.75
CA ARG A 59 6.26 -23.76 -10.02
C ARG A 59 7.24 -22.87 -9.27
N LEU A 60 7.74 -21.81 -9.91
CA LEU A 60 8.71 -20.89 -9.31
C LEU A 60 8.17 -20.25 -8.03
N TYR A 61 6.94 -19.73 -8.09
CA TYR A 61 6.29 -19.09 -6.95
C TYR A 61 5.54 -20.06 -6.01
N GLY A 62 5.46 -21.34 -6.37
CA GLY A 62 4.79 -22.38 -5.56
C GLY A 62 3.27 -22.23 -5.53
N LEU A 63 2.71 -21.68 -6.59
CA LEU A 63 1.28 -21.46 -6.79
C LEU A 63 0.53 -22.76 -7.08
N ASP A 64 1.27 -23.82 -7.43
CA ASP A 64 0.74 -25.17 -7.60
C ASP A 64 0.46 -25.88 -6.25
N GLN A 65 0.88 -25.30 -5.12
CA GLN A 65 0.74 -25.92 -3.80
C GLN A 65 -0.64 -25.64 -3.19
N PRO A 66 -1.10 -26.42 -2.19
CA PRO A 66 -2.35 -26.12 -1.49
C PRO A 66 -2.35 -24.70 -0.88
N VAL A 67 -3.51 -24.04 -0.88
CA VAL A 67 -3.70 -22.66 -0.40
C VAL A 67 -3.04 -22.38 0.97
N PRO A 68 -3.12 -23.27 1.97
CA PRO A 68 -2.45 -23.03 3.26
C PRO A 68 -0.92 -22.93 3.14
N VAL A 69 -0.30 -23.70 2.26
CA VAL A 69 1.15 -23.70 2.05
C VAL A 69 1.58 -22.43 1.32
N GLN A 70 0.79 -21.98 0.34
CA GLN A 70 1.01 -20.70 -0.34
C GLN A 70 0.99 -19.53 0.65
N TYR A 71 0.00 -19.51 1.56
CA TYR A 71 -0.09 -18.48 2.60
C TYR A 71 1.13 -18.48 3.53
N LEU A 72 1.55 -19.64 4.01
CA LEU A 72 2.71 -19.74 4.90
C LEU A 72 4.01 -19.32 4.20
N ARG A 73 4.19 -19.70 2.93
CA ARG A 73 5.35 -19.29 2.12
C ARG A 73 5.37 -17.78 1.89
N TRP A 74 4.23 -17.20 1.53
CA TRP A 74 4.06 -15.77 1.34
C TRP A 74 4.32 -14.97 2.62
N LEU A 75 3.72 -15.39 3.74
CA LEU A 75 3.91 -14.77 5.05
C LEU A 75 5.39 -14.82 5.48
N ASN A 76 6.06 -15.94 5.23
CA ASN A 76 7.46 -16.13 5.53
C ASN A 76 8.41 -15.26 4.67
N ASN A 77 8.01 -14.92 3.45
CA ASN A 77 8.79 -14.06 2.57
C ASN A 77 8.64 -12.58 2.96
N ILE A 78 7.42 -12.16 3.31
CA ILE A 78 7.18 -10.77 3.75
C ILE A 78 7.77 -10.51 5.13
N SER A 79 7.71 -11.48 6.04
CA SER A 79 8.17 -11.31 7.41
C SER A 79 9.70 -11.16 7.48
N PRO A 80 10.24 -10.16 8.20
CA PRO A 80 11.68 -10.04 8.45
C PRO A 80 12.27 -11.21 9.26
N ALA A 81 11.40 -11.92 9.99
CA ALA A 81 11.71 -13.09 10.79
C ALA A 81 10.95 -14.31 10.26
N GLY A 82 11.62 -15.43 10.06
CA GLY A 82 11.01 -16.62 9.51
C GLY A 82 11.99 -17.74 9.21
N PHE A 83 11.50 -18.75 8.50
CA PHE A 83 12.27 -19.87 8.01
C PHE A 83 13.06 -19.49 6.75
N THR A 84 14.33 -19.86 6.69
CA THR A 84 15.13 -19.80 5.47
C THR A 84 14.98 -21.11 4.72
N PHE A 85 14.77 -21.00 3.40
CA PHE A 85 14.69 -22.16 2.51
C PHE A 85 15.99 -22.26 1.71
N ASP A 86 16.52 -23.47 1.57
CA ASP A 86 17.66 -23.76 0.70
C ASP A 86 17.24 -23.83 -0.79
N ALA A 87 18.19 -23.95 -1.71
CA ALA A 87 17.96 -24.08 -3.15
C ALA A 87 17.02 -25.24 -3.53
N ASN A 88 16.94 -26.28 -2.69
CA ASN A 88 16.03 -27.42 -2.85
C ASN A 88 14.67 -27.22 -2.16
N ASN A 89 14.38 -26.00 -1.68
CA ASN A 89 13.17 -25.64 -0.94
C ASN A 89 13.03 -26.39 0.41
N GLU A 90 14.15 -26.84 0.99
CA GLU A 90 14.22 -27.44 2.32
C GLU A 90 14.44 -26.37 3.40
N ILE A 91 13.91 -26.61 4.61
CA ILE A 91 14.03 -25.66 5.73
C ILE A 91 15.44 -25.74 6.30
N ASN A 92 16.23 -24.69 6.11
CA ASN A 92 17.60 -24.60 6.61
C ASN A 92 17.64 -24.17 8.09
N GLY A 93 16.68 -23.34 8.52
CA GLY A 93 16.53 -22.95 9.93
C GLY A 93 15.58 -21.78 10.13
N PHE A 94 15.44 -21.33 11.38
CA PHE A 94 14.67 -20.13 11.74
C PHE A 94 15.62 -18.97 12.02
N SER A 95 15.43 -17.85 11.32
CA SER A 95 16.19 -16.61 11.52
C SER A 95 15.27 -15.45 11.90
N LEU A 96 15.67 -14.70 12.92
CA LEU A 96 14.97 -13.47 13.34
C LEU A 96 15.33 -12.25 12.47
N ASN A 97 16.38 -12.34 11.66
CA ASN A 97 16.84 -11.28 10.77
C ASN A 97 17.14 -11.85 9.37
N LYS A 98 16.14 -12.52 8.79
CA LYS A 98 16.19 -13.02 7.41
C LYS A 98 16.14 -11.85 6.41
N GLY A 99 15.50 -10.76 6.80
CA GLY A 99 15.09 -9.70 5.88
C GLY A 99 13.76 -10.05 5.20
N SER A 100 13.05 -9.03 4.74
CA SER A 100 11.82 -9.20 3.96
C SER A 100 12.16 -9.36 2.49
N ASP A 101 11.71 -10.45 1.87
CA ASP A 101 11.78 -10.62 0.42
C ASP A 101 10.40 -10.36 -0.19
N LEU A 102 10.23 -9.17 -0.76
CA LEU A 102 9.01 -8.77 -1.45
C LEU A 102 8.99 -9.19 -2.92
N GLY A 103 10.05 -9.88 -3.38
CA GLY A 103 10.22 -10.30 -4.77
C GLY A 103 10.52 -9.15 -5.73
N THR A 104 10.36 -9.44 -7.01
CA THR A 104 10.60 -8.51 -8.12
C THR A 104 9.29 -7.97 -8.68
N SER A 105 9.29 -6.68 -9.05
CA SER A 105 8.18 -6.08 -9.76
C SER A 105 8.16 -6.59 -11.18
N PHE A 106 7.04 -7.20 -11.56
CA PHE A 106 6.80 -7.67 -12.92
C PHE A 106 6.67 -6.56 -13.96
N TYR A 107 6.25 -5.37 -13.53
CA TYR A 107 6.10 -4.22 -14.41
C TYR A 107 7.42 -3.49 -14.63
N TYR A 108 8.19 -3.29 -13.55
CA TYR A 108 9.43 -2.51 -13.59
C TYR A 108 10.70 -3.37 -13.69
N ASN A 109 10.59 -4.71 -13.65
CA ASN A 109 11.69 -5.68 -13.66
C ASN A 109 12.80 -5.36 -12.64
N ARG A 110 12.41 -4.86 -11.47
CA ARG A 110 13.32 -4.45 -10.38
C ARG A 110 12.80 -4.92 -9.02
N PRO A 111 13.66 -5.12 -8.00
CA PRO A 111 13.23 -5.51 -6.67
C PRO A 111 12.15 -4.56 -6.12
N VAL A 112 11.10 -5.11 -5.51
CA VAL A 112 10.01 -4.30 -4.94
C VAL A 112 10.51 -3.45 -3.78
N LEU A 113 11.48 -3.95 -3.01
CA LEU A 113 12.10 -3.18 -1.93
C LEU A 113 12.73 -1.87 -2.41
N ASP A 114 13.44 -1.88 -3.55
CA ASP A 114 14.07 -0.68 -4.09
C ASP A 114 13.02 0.36 -4.51
N LEU A 115 11.94 -0.12 -5.14
CA LEU A 115 10.80 0.70 -5.55
C LEU A 115 10.07 1.35 -4.38
N VAL A 116 9.96 0.65 -3.25
CA VAL A 116 9.38 1.18 -2.02
C VAL A 116 10.36 2.16 -1.37
N ALA A 117 11.64 1.81 -1.28
CA ALA A 117 12.69 2.64 -0.69
C ALA A 117 12.86 3.98 -1.41
N GLU A 118 12.68 4.03 -2.73
CA GLU A 118 12.73 5.26 -3.53
C GLU A 118 11.54 6.18 -3.24
N ARG A 119 10.34 5.62 -3.01
CA ARG A 119 9.10 6.38 -2.80
C ARG A 119 8.87 6.79 -1.35
N LEU A 120 9.31 5.95 -0.41
CA LEU A 120 9.13 6.14 1.03
C LEU A 120 9.60 7.53 1.53
N PRO A 121 10.82 8.02 1.22
CA PRO A 121 11.25 9.33 1.70
C PRO A 121 10.40 10.47 1.12
N ILE A 122 9.96 10.37 -0.13
CA ILE A 122 9.11 11.39 -0.78
C ILE A 122 7.75 11.44 -0.08
N THR A 123 7.10 10.29 0.11
CA THR A 123 5.80 10.21 0.81
C THR A 123 5.92 10.72 2.24
N LEU A 124 6.98 10.34 2.96
CA LEU A 124 7.21 10.79 4.33
C LEU A 124 7.44 12.30 4.37
N LEU A 125 8.28 12.85 3.49
CA LEU A 125 8.54 14.29 3.41
C LEU A 125 7.25 15.06 3.15
N LEU A 126 6.45 14.63 2.17
CA LEU A 126 5.16 15.26 1.87
C LEU A 126 4.22 15.22 3.07
N ASN A 127 4.13 14.11 3.80
CA ASN A 127 3.29 14.02 5.00
C ASN A 127 3.83 14.87 6.15
N VAL A 128 5.14 14.82 6.42
CA VAL A 128 5.78 15.60 7.50
C VAL A 128 5.61 17.09 7.28
N LEU A 129 5.65 17.57 6.04
CA LEU A 129 5.40 18.98 5.72
C LEU A 129 3.90 19.33 5.74
N SER A 130 3.04 18.41 5.30
CA SER A 130 1.59 18.65 5.22
C SER A 130 0.92 18.64 6.60
N LEU A 131 1.32 17.73 7.49
CA LEU A 131 0.66 17.55 8.79
C LEU A 131 0.63 18.83 9.64
N PRO A 132 1.74 19.57 9.84
CA PRO A 132 1.72 20.83 10.59
C PRO A 132 0.76 21.86 9.97
N ILE A 133 0.78 22.01 8.64
CA ILE A 133 -0.07 22.98 7.94
C ILE A 133 -1.54 22.60 8.11
N ILE A 134 -1.87 21.32 7.90
CA ILE A 134 -3.23 20.79 8.07
C ILE A 134 -3.68 21.00 9.51
N TYR A 135 -2.88 20.61 10.50
CA TYR A 135 -3.26 20.74 11.90
C TYR A 135 -3.40 22.19 12.34
N VAL A 136 -2.50 23.09 11.92
CA VAL A 136 -2.62 24.52 12.26
C VAL A 136 -3.93 25.07 11.73
N ILE A 137 -4.28 24.80 10.47
CA ILE A 137 -5.51 25.29 9.86
C ILE A 137 -6.74 24.62 10.51
N ALA A 138 -6.73 23.28 10.60
CA ALA A 138 -7.86 22.51 11.11
C ALA A 138 -8.14 22.78 12.59
N ILE A 139 -7.11 22.86 13.44
CA ILE A 139 -7.26 23.18 14.86
C ILE A 139 -7.76 24.62 15.02
N THR A 140 -7.20 25.57 14.27
CA THR A 140 -7.64 26.99 14.38
C THR A 140 -9.11 27.14 13.99
N ILE A 141 -9.51 26.57 12.84
CA ILE A 141 -10.91 26.62 12.38
C ILE A 141 -11.81 25.83 13.34
N GLY A 142 -11.43 24.61 13.70
CA GLY A 142 -12.23 23.72 14.54
C GLY A 142 -12.45 24.26 15.95
N VAL A 143 -11.41 24.77 16.61
CA VAL A 143 -11.52 25.39 17.94
C VAL A 143 -12.41 26.62 17.87
N ARG A 144 -12.19 27.50 16.88
CA ARG A 144 -12.99 28.73 16.75
C ARG A 144 -14.46 28.43 16.48
N ALA A 145 -14.75 27.51 15.56
CA ALA A 145 -16.12 27.05 15.27
C ALA A 145 -16.78 26.45 16.53
N ALA A 146 -16.06 25.66 17.32
CA ALA A 146 -16.58 25.07 18.55
C ALA A 146 -16.88 26.11 19.65
N THR A 147 -16.04 27.13 19.81
CA THR A 147 -16.27 28.23 20.77
C THR A 147 -17.37 29.20 20.34
N GLU A 148 -17.57 29.35 19.03
CA GLU A 148 -18.56 30.23 18.42
C GLU A 148 -19.77 29.46 17.88
N ARG A 149 -20.15 28.36 18.54
CA ARG A 149 -21.20 27.44 18.09
C ARG A 149 -22.50 28.16 17.73
N GLY A 150 -23.04 27.86 16.55
CA GLY A 150 -24.27 28.46 16.01
C GLY A 150 -24.13 29.90 15.50
N LYS A 151 -22.94 30.52 15.62
CA LYS A 151 -22.67 31.83 15.01
C LYS A 151 -22.31 31.67 13.53
N ARG A 152 -22.22 32.81 12.83
CA ARG A 152 -21.91 32.84 11.40
C ARG A 152 -20.62 32.09 11.05
N PHE A 153 -19.57 32.18 11.88
CA PHE A 153 -18.30 31.50 11.62
C PHE A 153 -18.43 29.97 11.64
N ASP A 154 -19.15 29.41 12.63
CA ASP A 154 -19.43 27.96 12.70
C ASP A 154 -20.20 27.49 11.47
N THR A 155 -21.31 28.16 11.13
CA THR A 155 -22.13 27.79 9.97
C THR A 155 -21.37 27.93 8.65
N THR A 156 -20.65 29.04 8.41
CA THR A 156 -19.96 29.25 7.13
C THR A 156 -18.76 28.35 6.96
N SER A 157 -17.95 28.16 8.01
CA SER A 157 -16.82 27.23 7.97
C SER A 157 -17.29 25.79 7.81
N GLY A 158 -18.36 25.39 8.49
CA GLY A 158 -18.98 24.07 8.33
C GLY A 158 -19.47 23.81 6.91
N VAL A 159 -20.23 24.75 6.32
CA VAL A 159 -20.68 24.65 4.92
C VAL A 159 -19.49 24.60 3.96
N ALA A 160 -18.47 25.44 4.16
CA ALA A 160 -17.27 25.44 3.33
C ALA A 160 -16.50 24.12 3.41
N LEU A 161 -16.28 23.59 4.61
CA LEU A 161 -15.58 22.31 4.83
C LEU A 161 -16.34 21.13 4.22
N LEU A 162 -17.67 21.10 4.37
CA LEU A 162 -18.51 20.10 3.70
C LEU A 162 -18.45 20.24 2.18
N GLY A 163 -18.44 21.48 1.68
CA GLY A 163 -18.25 21.78 0.27
C GLY A 163 -16.90 21.31 -0.27
N PHE A 164 -15.81 21.49 0.48
CA PHE A 164 -14.50 20.96 0.09
C PHE A 164 -14.43 19.44 0.18
N TRP A 165 -15.06 18.84 1.18
CA TRP A 165 -15.09 17.38 1.34
C TRP A 165 -15.89 16.68 0.24
N SER A 166 -16.85 17.37 -0.38
CA SER A 166 -17.61 16.82 -1.50
C SER A 166 -16.87 16.86 -2.84
N VAL A 167 -15.77 17.64 -2.96
CA VAL A 167 -14.98 17.68 -4.19
C VAL A 167 -14.10 16.42 -4.29
N PRO A 168 -14.20 15.63 -5.38
CA PRO A 168 -13.34 14.47 -5.57
C PRO A 168 -11.86 14.89 -5.58
N THR A 169 -11.03 14.21 -4.79
CA THR A 169 -9.58 14.53 -4.67
C THR A 169 -8.86 14.48 -6.03
N MET A 170 -9.24 13.54 -6.90
CA MET A 170 -8.73 13.46 -8.27
C MET A 170 -9.06 14.71 -9.08
N LEU A 171 -10.31 15.19 -9.02
CA LEU A 171 -10.74 16.40 -9.73
C LEU A 171 -10.00 17.61 -9.20
N THR A 172 -9.92 17.77 -7.87
CA THR A 172 -9.15 18.84 -7.23
C THR A 172 -7.70 18.81 -7.70
N GLY A 173 -7.06 17.63 -7.72
CA GLY A 173 -5.69 17.48 -8.20
C GLY A 173 -5.50 17.93 -9.65
N VAL A 174 -6.36 17.47 -10.56
CA VAL A 174 -6.30 17.85 -11.98
C VAL A 174 -6.51 19.36 -12.16
N LEU A 175 -7.50 19.94 -11.47
CA LEU A 175 -7.74 21.38 -11.51
C LEU A 175 -6.56 22.17 -10.94
N MET A 176 -6.00 21.76 -9.81
CA MET A 176 -4.84 22.42 -9.22
C MET A 176 -3.64 22.39 -10.16
N ILE A 177 -3.36 21.26 -10.83
CA ILE A 177 -2.29 21.20 -11.83
C ILE A 177 -2.62 22.13 -13.01
N ALA A 178 -3.83 22.06 -13.55
CA ALA A 178 -4.24 22.85 -14.70
C ALA A 178 -4.14 24.37 -14.44
N PHE A 179 -4.46 24.84 -13.24
CA PHE A 179 -4.42 26.26 -12.90
C PHE A 179 -3.05 26.74 -12.37
N LEU A 180 -2.35 25.90 -11.60
CA LEU A 180 -1.11 26.30 -10.93
C LEU A 180 0.15 25.98 -11.73
N ALA A 181 0.14 24.94 -12.55
CA ALA A 181 1.29 24.57 -13.38
C ALA A 181 1.21 25.16 -14.79
N SER A 182 0.01 25.34 -15.37
CA SER A 182 -0.12 25.83 -16.75
C SER A 182 0.40 27.25 -16.95
N ASP A 183 1.12 27.45 -18.07
CA ASP A 183 1.62 28.76 -18.53
C ASP A 183 0.50 29.75 -18.88
N GLN A 184 -0.72 29.27 -19.12
CA GLN A 184 -1.87 30.11 -19.48
C GLN A 184 -2.51 30.81 -18.26
N TYR A 185 -2.23 30.32 -17.05
CA TYR A 185 -2.85 30.81 -15.81
C TYR A 185 -1.80 31.38 -14.85
N TRP A 186 -1.52 30.70 -13.73
CA TRP A 186 -0.70 31.26 -12.65
C TRP A 186 0.78 30.89 -12.72
N ARG A 187 1.17 29.78 -13.38
CA ARG A 187 2.56 29.31 -13.53
C ARG A 187 3.38 29.35 -12.23
N TRP A 188 2.80 28.89 -11.13
CA TRP A 188 3.48 28.78 -9.83
C TRP A 188 4.45 27.61 -9.79
N PHE A 189 4.18 26.56 -10.57
CA PHE A 189 5.04 25.40 -10.71
C PHE A 189 5.50 25.24 -12.16
N PRO A 190 6.69 24.68 -12.41
CA PRO A 190 7.13 24.38 -13.77
C PRO A 190 6.21 23.35 -14.42
N THR A 191 5.99 23.53 -15.73
CA THR A 191 5.27 22.61 -16.62
C THR A 191 6.11 21.40 -17.01
#